data_AF-A0A2T2SPZ6-F1
#
_entry.id   AF-A0A2T2SPZ6-F1
#
_cell.length_a   1.000
_cell.length_b   1.000
_cell.length_c   1.000
_cell.angle_alpha   90.00
_cell.angle_beta   90.00
_cell.angle_gamma   90.00
#
_symmetry.space_group_name_H-M   'P 1'
#
loop_
_entity.id
_entity.type
_entity.pdbx_description
1 polymer ?
#
loop_
_entity_poly.entity_id
_entity_poly.type
_entity_poly.pdbx_seq_one_letter_code
_entity_poly.pdbx_strand_id
1 'polypeptide(L)'
;MPRTLAPPAPTTDQALTAQALIFDLDGVLVQSNPISERHWRRWARERDVSYEHIAAVHHGRPTVETIREVAPHLDAEAEAERKEGREAEDTDGLTAFVGLPRPETLVTADDVASGKPAPDPYRLAAERLGLRPQDCIVIEDAPAGVESARRAGAQVVAVTSSNDADALAAADAVVPQLADVHATLDDAERVRVRWEA
;
A
#
# COMPACT_ATOMS: atom_id res chain seq x y z
N MET A 1 -0.35 -52.16 16.45
CA MET A 1 -1.21 -51.41 15.51
C MET A 1 -0.35 -50.35 14.83
N PRO A 2 -0.12 -50.39 13.51
CA PRO A 2 0.62 -49.32 12.84
C PRO A 2 -0.26 -48.06 12.79
N ARG A 3 0.27 -46.93 13.29
CA ARG A 3 -0.38 -45.62 13.13
C ARG A 3 -0.36 -45.29 11.64
N THR A 4 -1.54 -45.25 11.03
CA THR A 4 -1.71 -44.67 9.71
C THR A 4 -1.45 -43.18 9.86
N LEU A 5 -0.31 -42.71 9.33
CA LEU A 5 -0.08 -41.28 9.13
C LEU A 5 -1.15 -40.82 8.13
N ALA A 6 -2.02 -39.90 8.57
CA ALA A 6 -2.89 -39.20 7.65
C ALA A 6 -2.00 -38.56 6.56
N PRO A 7 -2.42 -38.55 5.29
CA PRO A 7 -1.71 -37.80 4.26
C PRO A 7 -1.59 -36.33 4.73
N PRO A 8 -0.45 -35.66 4.49
CA PRO A 8 -0.34 -34.24 4.81
C PRO A 8 -1.49 -33.50 4.13
N ALA A 9 -2.13 -32.60 4.86
CA ALA A 9 -3.16 -31.73 4.30
C ALA A 9 -2.58 -31.06 3.03
N PRO A 10 -3.36 -30.90 1.95
CA PRO A 10 -2.88 -30.22 0.76
C PRO A 10 -2.48 -28.80 1.14
N THR A 11 -1.18 -28.54 1.23
CA THR A 11 -0.64 -27.20 1.39
C THR A 11 -0.77 -26.57 0.01
N THR A 12 -1.77 -25.73 -0.19
CA THR A 12 -1.80 -24.86 -1.37
C THR A 12 -0.67 -23.85 -1.21
N ASP A 13 0.55 -24.23 -1.61
CA ASP A 13 1.73 -23.36 -1.70
C ASP A 13 1.45 -22.32 -2.80
N GLN A 14 0.60 -21.33 -2.49
CA GLN A 14 0.35 -20.21 -3.38
C GLN A 14 1.62 -19.36 -3.42
N ALA A 15 2.09 -19.09 -4.64
CA ALA A 15 3.33 -18.36 -4.84
C ALA A 15 3.26 -17.49 -6.09
N LEU A 16 3.85 -16.29 -5.99
CA LEU A 16 4.18 -15.45 -7.15
C LEU A 16 5.70 -15.47 -7.35
N THR A 17 6.15 -15.16 -8.57
CA THR A 17 7.58 -15.09 -8.87
C THR A 17 7.86 -13.90 -9.75
N ALA A 18 8.85 -13.10 -9.37
CA ALA A 18 9.25 -11.88 -10.05
C ALA A 18 10.76 -11.67 -9.92
N GLN A 19 11.30 -10.69 -10.64
CA GLN A 19 12.69 -10.27 -10.54
C GLN A 19 12.92 -9.29 -9.39
N ALA A 20 11.88 -8.53 -9.00
CA ALA A 20 11.96 -7.58 -7.89
C ALA A 20 10.66 -7.47 -7.08
N LEU A 21 10.81 -6.98 -5.85
CA LEU A 21 9.71 -6.50 -5.01
C LEU A 21 9.73 -4.98 -4.98
N ILE A 22 8.55 -4.38 -5.11
CA ILE A 22 8.32 -2.95 -4.89
C ILE A 22 7.35 -2.84 -3.72
N PHE A 23 7.73 -2.10 -2.69
CA PHE A 23 6.90 -1.91 -1.51
C PHE A 23 6.29 -0.52 -1.55
N ASP A 24 4.99 -0.43 -1.25
CA ASP A 24 4.49 0.84 -0.74
C ASP A 24 5.12 1.15 0.64
N LEU A 25 5.07 2.42 1.04
CA LEU A 25 5.64 2.88 2.30
C LEU A 25 4.60 2.89 3.43
N ASP A 26 3.60 3.76 3.30
CA ASP A 26 2.58 3.99 4.31
C ASP A 26 1.62 2.80 4.39
N GLY A 27 1.29 2.39 5.61
CA GLY A 27 0.47 1.20 5.88
C GLY A 27 1.17 -0.14 5.60
N VAL A 28 2.18 -0.19 4.73
CA VAL A 28 2.98 -1.40 4.45
C VAL A 28 4.25 -1.46 5.30
N LEU A 29 5.23 -0.57 5.07
CA LEU A 29 6.51 -0.56 5.78
C LEU A 29 6.49 0.35 7.01
N VAL A 30 5.60 1.34 7.03
CA VAL A 30 5.47 2.35 8.07
C VAL A 30 4.01 2.47 8.47
N GLN A 31 3.72 2.36 9.76
CA GLN A 31 2.37 2.52 10.30
C GLN A 31 2.10 4.01 10.57
N SER A 32 1.67 4.72 9.53
CA SER A 32 1.34 6.16 9.55
C SER A 32 -0.18 6.42 9.53
N ASN A 33 -1.03 5.41 9.32
CA ASN A 33 -2.49 5.60 9.30
C ASN A 33 -3.07 6.28 10.55
N PRO A 34 -2.64 5.94 11.78
CA PRO A 34 -3.13 6.63 12.97
C PRO A 34 -2.79 8.13 12.98
N ILE A 35 -1.74 8.52 12.27
CA ILE A 35 -1.32 9.92 12.05
C ILE A 35 -2.30 10.59 11.09
N SER A 36 -2.55 9.99 9.93
CA SER A 36 -3.50 10.56 8.98
C SER A 36 -4.91 10.69 9.56
N GLU A 37 -5.39 9.67 10.27
CA GLU A 37 -6.70 9.68 10.93
C GLU A 37 -6.81 10.82 11.96
N ARG A 38 -5.82 11.00 12.84
CA ARG A 38 -5.89 12.09 13.83
C ARG A 38 -5.89 13.47 13.18
N HIS A 39 -5.19 13.65 12.06
CA HIS A 39 -5.19 14.92 11.32
C HIS A 39 -6.50 15.14 10.58
N TRP A 40 -7.14 14.10 10.04
CA TRP A 40 -8.51 14.20 9.52
C TRP A 40 -9.52 14.56 10.61
N ARG A 41 -9.47 13.90 11.77
CA ARG A 41 -10.34 14.22 12.91
C ARG A 41 -10.10 15.63 13.43
N ARG A 42 -8.88 16.14 13.35
CA ARG A 42 -8.55 17.52 13.70
C ARG A 42 -9.14 18.50 12.68
N TRP A 43 -8.87 18.28 11.40
CA TRP A 43 -9.39 19.12 10.32
C TRP A 43 -10.93 19.18 10.34
N ALA A 44 -11.59 18.03 10.56
CA ALA A 44 -13.04 17.92 10.73
C ALA A 44 -13.57 18.88 11.82
N ARG A 45 -12.92 18.87 13.00
CA ARG A 45 -13.27 19.75 14.13
C ARG A 45 -13.00 21.23 13.83
N GLU A 46 -11.88 21.54 13.16
CA GLU A 46 -11.50 22.92 12.82
C GLU A 46 -12.47 23.55 11.80
N ARG A 47 -13.22 22.73 11.05
CA ARG A 47 -14.07 23.17 9.93
C ARG A 47 -15.52 22.85 10.07
N ASP A 48 -15.90 22.29 11.20
CA ASP A 48 -17.27 21.87 11.45
C ASP A 48 -17.79 20.90 10.35
N VAL A 49 -16.90 20.00 9.91
CA VAL A 49 -17.22 18.94 8.95
C VAL A 49 -17.34 17.62 9.70
N SER A 50 -18.33 16.79 9.35
CA SER A 50 -18.49 15.47 9.95
C SER A 50 -17.32 14.55 9.60
N TYR A 51 -16.62 14.03 10.61
CA TYR A 51 -15.60 13.01 10.39
C TYR A 51 -16.18 11.72 9.80
N GLU A 52 -17.43 11.38 10.11
CA GLU A 52 -18.08 10.19 9.51
C GLU A 52 -18.20 10.33 7.99
N HIS A 53 -18.51 11.53 7.50
CA HIS A 53 -18.55 11.81 6.06
C HIS A 53 -17.16 11.72 5.42
N ILE A 54 -16.13 12.21 6.12
CA ILE A 54 -14.73 12.09 5.68
C ILE A 54 -14.31 10.61 5.64
N ALA A 55 -14.54 9.87 6.72
CA ALA A 55 -14.22 8.44 6.86
C ALA A 55 -14.85 7.60 5.75
N ALA A 56 -16.07 7.95 5.32
CA ALA A 56 -16.75 7.24 4.24
C ALA A 56 -16.08 7.41 2.87
N VAL A 57 -15.22 8.41 2.66
CA VAL A 57 -14.75 8.80 1.32
C VAL A 57 -13.24 9.01 1.19
N HIS A 58 -12.49 9.11 2.27
CA HIS A 58 -11.06 9.46 2.20
C HIS A 58 -10.13 8.28 1.91
N HIS A 59 -10.53 7.04 2.21
CA HIS A 59 -9.63 5.89 2.10
C HIS A 59 -9.23 5.64 0.64
N GLY A 60 -7.91 5.69 0.38
CA GLY A 60 -7.36 5.52 -0.97
C GLY A 60 -7.61 6.68 -1.93
N ARG A 61 -8.07 7.83 -1.44
CA ARG A 61 -8.38 9.00 -2.26
C ARG A 61 -7.45 10.18 -1.96
N PRO A 62 -7.04 10.96 -2.96
CA PRO A 62 -6.24 12.16 -2.71
C PRO A 62 -6.92 13.11 -1.71
N THR A 63 -6.16 13.65 -0.76
CA THR A 63 -6.65 14.58 0.27
C THR A 63 -7.48 15.71 -0.32
N VAL A 64 -6.96 16.32 -1.40
CA VAL A 64 -7.61 17.43 -2.10
C VAL A 64 -8.97 17.04 -2.66
N GLU A 65 -9.13 15.83 -3.19
CA GLU A 65 -10.41 15.39 -3.73
C GLU A 65 -11.41 15.12 -2.62
N THR A 66 -10.97 14.50 -1.52
CA THR A 66 -11.80 14.31 -0.33
C THR A 66 -12.32 15.66 0.17
N ILE A 67 -11.45 16.66 0.29
CA ILE A 67 -11.85 18.01 0.74
C ILE A 67 -12.83 18.66 -0.24
N ARG A 68 -12.60 18.57 -1.56
CA ARG A 68 -13.54 19.09 -2.57
C ARG A 68 -14.94 18.52 -2.42
N GLU A 69 -15.05 17.25 -2.01
CA GLU A 69 -16.35 16.59 -1.83
C GLU A 69 -17.03 16.94 -0.52
N VAL A 70 -16.30 16.85 0.60
CA VAL A 70 -16.90 17.04 1.93
C VAL A 70 -17.05 18.50 2.33
N ALA A 71 -16.27 19.39 1.72
CA ALA A 71 -16.29 20.83 1.96
C ALA A 71 -16.07 21.63 0.67
N PRO A 72 -16.99 21.55 -0.32
CA PRO A 72 -16.86 22.21 -1.63
C PRO A 72 -16.80 23.74 -1.56
N HIS A 73 -17.13 24.32 -0.41
CA HIS A 73 -17.08 25.77 -0.16
C HIS A 73 -15.69 26.26 0.27
N LEU A 74 -14.76 25.36 0.56
CA LEU A 74 -13.38 25.68 0.94
C LEU A 74 -12.44 25.58 -0.27
N ASP A 75 -11.31 26.28 -0.18
CA ASP A 75 -10.19 26.09 -1.10
C ASP A 75 -9.49 24.76 -0.82
N ALA A 76 -9.89 23.72 -1.52
CA ALA A 76 -9.40 22.36 -1.25
C ALA A 76 -7.88 22.20 -1.39
N GLU A 77 -7.22 22.98 -2.24
CA GLU A 77 -5.78 22.89 -2.45
C GLU A 77 -5.03 23.46 -1.26
N ALA A 78 -5.37 24.69 -0.86
CA ALA A 78 -4.80 25.31 0.33
C ALA A 78 -5.10 24.52 1.61
N GLU A 79 -6.22 23.79 1.63
CA GLU A 79 -6.60 22.94 2.75
C GLU A 79 -5.85 21.61 2.82
N ALA A 80 -5.66 20.96 1.68
CA ALA A 80 -4.86 19.75 1.57
C ALA A 80 -3.42 20.05 2.01
N GLU A 81 -2.81 21.12 1.47
CA GLU A 81 -1.45 21.53 1.81
C GLU A 81 -1.27 21.75 3.32
N ARG A 82 -2.22 22.44 3.97
CA ARG A 82 -2.15 22.68 5.42
C ARG A 82 -2.32 21.43 6.27
N LYS A 83 -3.14 20.47 5.83
CA LYS A 83 -3.28 19.19 6.53
C LYS A 83 -2.02 18.35 6.35
N GLU A 84 -1.57 18.19 5.11
CA GLU A 84 -0.41 17.38 4.73
C GLU A 84 0.88 17.91 5.34
N GLY A 85 1.08 19.23 5.37
CA GLY A 85 2.23 19.84 6.04
C GLY A 85 2.27 19.54 7.55
N ARG A 86 1.10 19.54 8.22
CA ARG A 86 1.02 19.15 9.64
C ARG A 86 1.24 17.67 9.86
N GLU A 87 0.77 16.83 8.94
CA GLU A 87 0.96 15.38 8.98
C GLU A 87 2.43 15.01 8.79
N ALA A 88 3.12 15.67 7.86
CA ALA A 88 4.55 15.46 7.60
C ALA A 88 5.45 15.83 8.79
N GLU A 89 5.04 16.79 9.62
CA GLU A 89 5.77 17.19 10.84
C GLU A 89 5.50 16.26 12.03
N ASP A 90 4.50 15.39 11.93
CA ASP A 90 3.97 14.65 13.07
C ASP A 90 4.45 13.21 13.07
N THR A 91 5.50 12.94 13.84
CA THR A 91 6.09 11.61 13.99
C THR A 91 5.61 10.86 15.24
N ASP A 92 4.65 11.42 15.99
CA ASP A 92 4.20 10.80 17.24
C ASP A 92 3.46 9.48 16.99
N GLY A 93 3.88 8.43 17.70
CA GLY A 93 3.35 7.08 17.54
C GLY A 93 3.72 6.38 16.22
N LEU A 94 4.63 6.93 15.41
CA LEU A 94 5.09 6.29 14.18
C LEU A 94 5.83 4.98 14.52
N THR A 95 5.44 3.89 13.87
CA THR A 95 6.17 2.61 13.95
C THR A 95 6.53 2.14 12.55
N ALA A 96 7.67 1.46 12.40
CA ALA A 96 8.19 1.03 11.11
C ALA A 96 8.87 -0.34 11.23
N PHE A 97 8.92 -1.08 10.11
CA PHE A 97 9.77 -2.25 10.00
C PHE A 97 11.24 -1.84 10.05
N VAL A 98 11.95 -2.27 11.10
CA VAL A 98 13.35 -1.92 11.33
C VAL A 98 14.30 -2.97 10.76
N GLY A 99 15.51 -2.55 10.38
CA GLY A 99 16.56 -3.46 9.90
C GLY A 99 16.50 -3.78 8.42
N LEU A 100 15.62 -3.13 7.66
CA LEU A 100 15.62 -3.21 6.20
C LEU A 100 16.83 -2.47 5.62
N PRO A 101 17.51 -3.02 4.59
CA PRO A 101 18.53 -2.28 3.87
C PRO A 101 17.90 -1.07 3.17
N ARG A 102 18.72 -0.05 2.89
CA ARG A 102 18.29 1.05 2.03
C ARG A 102 17.87 0.48 0.66
N PRO A 103 16.69 0.82 0.12
CA PRO A 103 16.27 0.31 -1.17
C PRO A 103 17.17 0.86 -2.28
N GLU A 104 17.37 0.08 -3.33
CA GLU A 104 18.14 0.49 -4.52
C GLU A 104 17.52 1.69 -5.22
N THR A 105 16.18 1.75 -5.24
CA THR A 105 15.40 2.85 -5.78
C THR A 105 14.36 3.32 -4.78
N LEU A 106 14.05 4.62 -4.79
CA LEU A 106 12.94 5.23 -4.08
C LEU A 106 12.18 6.10 -5.07
N VAL A 107 10.86 5.96 -5.11
CA VAL A 107 9.95 6.79 -5.90
C VAL A 107 8.98 7.46 -4.94
N THR A 108 8.87 8.78 -5.06
CA THR A 108 8.04 9.66 -4.25
C THR A 108 6.98 10.33 -5.10
N ALA A 109 6.04 11.05 -4.48
CA ALA A 109 5.03 11.80 -5.22
C ALA A 109 5.64 12.86 -6.16
N ASP A 110 6.80 13.42 -5.81
CA ASP A 110 7.51 14.43 -6.61
C ASP A 110 8.19 13.84 -7.85
N ASP A 111 8.38 12.53 -7.90
CA ASP A 111 9.04 11.84 -9.01
C ASP A 111 8.09 11.59 -10.20
N VAL A 112 6.78 11.77 -10.03
CA VAL A 112 5.76 11.40 -11.02
C VAL A 112 4.80 12.53 -11.35
N ALA A 113 4.31 12.54 -12.59
CA ALA A 113 3.28 13.50 -13.01
C ALA A 113 1.90 13.17 -12.41
N SER A 114 1.57 11.88 -12.28
CA SER A 114 0.29 11.43 -11.73
C SER A 114 0.52 10.39 -10.65
N GLY A 115 0.06 10.67 -9.43
CA GLY A 115 0.07 9.70 -8.33
C GLY A 115 -0.94 8.56 -8.50
N LYS A 116 -0.94 7.60 -7.57
CA LYS A 116 -1.94 6.53 -7.49
C LYS A 116 -3.36 7.13 -7.53
N PRO A 117 -4.32 6.57 -8.30
CA PRO A 117 -4.32 5.27 -8.98
C PRO A 117 -3.74 5.27 -10.41
N ALA A 118 -3.08 6.35 -10.83
CA ALA A 118 -2.33 6.30 -12.08
C ALA A 118 -1.14 5.33 -11.94
N PRO A 119 -0.73 4.64 -13.02
CA PRO A 119 0.32 3.61 -12.97
C PRO A 119 1.74 4.18 -12.89
N ASP A 120 1.91 5.49 -12.97
CA ASP A 120 3.22 6.15 -13.13
C ASP A 120 4.22 5.80 -12.01
N PRO A 121 3.85 5.74 -10.71
CA PRO A 121 4.78 5.37 -9.63
C PRO A 121 5.41 4.00 -9.83
N TYR A 122 4.60 2.98 -10.14
CA TYR A 122 5.08 1.61 -10.30
C TYR A 122 5.80 1.37 -11.63
N ARG A 123 5.43 2.11 -12.68
CA ARG A 123 6.20 2.12 -13.94
C ARG A 123 7.59 2.69 -13.74
N LEU A 124 7.68 3.84 -13.05
CA LEU A 124 8.94 4.50 -12.78
C LEU A 124 9.82 3.67 -11.83
N ALA A 125 9.24 3.03 -10.81
CA ALA A 125 9.98 2.13 -9.92
C ALA A 125 10.60 0.95 -10.68
N ALA A 126 9.82 0.27 -11.54
CA ALA A 126 10.33 -0.82 -12.38
C ALA A 126 11.41 -0.32 -13.37
N GLU A 127 11.19 0.83 -14.01
CA GLU A 127 12.17 1.44 -14.91
C GLU A 127 13.50 1.73 -14.21
N ARG A 128 13.47 2.31 -13.01
CA ARG A 128 14.69 2.60 -12.21
C ARG A 128 15.44 1.33 -11.80
N LEU A 129 14.75 0.19 -11.70
CA LEU A 129 15.34 -1.13 -11.47
C LEU A 129 15.83 -1.80 -12.77
N GLY A 130 15.63 -1.17 -13.94
CA GLY A 130 15.94 -1.77 -15.23
C GLY A 130 15.01 -2.92 -15.63
N LEU A 131 13.82 -2.99 -15.04
CA LEU A 131 12.83 -4.05 -15.21
C LEU A 131 11.56 -3.53 -15.88
N ARG A 132 10.70 -4.45 -16.31
CA ARG A 132 9.31 -4.12 -16.69
C ARG A 132 8.40 -4.33 -15.48
N PRO A 133 7.25 -3.63 -15.39
CA PRO A 133 6.30 -3.86 -14.30
C PRO A 133 5.85 -5.32 -14.18
N GLN A 134 5.72 -6.04 -15.29
CA GLN A 134 5.33 -7.46 -15.31
C GLN A 134 6.36 -8.39 -14.67
N ASP A 135 7.60 -7.91 -14.51
CA ASP A 135 8.69 -8.63 -13.86
C ASP A 135 8.79 -8.26 -12.36
N CYS A 136 7.82 -7.54 -11.81
CA CYS A 136 7.80 -7.06 -10.43
C CYS A 136 6.54 -7.54 -9.67
N ILE A 137 6.68 -7.74 -8.36
CA ILE A 137 5.56 -7.87 -7.43
C ILE A 137 5.50 -6.59 -6.57
N VAL A 138 4.33 -5.97 -6.50
CA VAL A 138 4.04 -4.84 -5.63
C VAL A 138 3.41 -5.33 -4.33
N ILE A 139 3.89 -4.83 -3.19
CA ILE A 139 3.24 -5.00 -1.89
C ILE A 139 2.50 -3.71 -1.53
N GLU A 140 1.20 -3.82 -1.29
CA GLU A 140 0.28 -2.67 -1.17
C GLU A 140 -0.77 -2.90 -0.09
N ASP A 141 -1.43 -1.85 0.38
CA ASP A 141 -2.45 -1.91 1.42
C ASP A 141 -3.71 -1.09 1.07
N ALA A 142 -3.69 -0.33 -0.03
CA ALA A 142 -4.74 0.60 -0.42
C ALA A 142 -5.36 0.26 -1.80
N PRO A 143 -6.69 0.44 -1.98
CA PRO A 143 -7.34 0.17 -3.25
C PRO A 143 -6.77 0.94 -4.45
N ALA A 144 -6.46 2.23 -4.28
CA ALA A 144 -5.84 3.04 -5.33
C ALA A 144 -4.43 2.58 -5.69
N GLY A 145 -3.72 2.04 -4.70
CA GLY A 145 -2.41 1.44 -4.85
C GLY A 145 -2.44 0.12 -5.63
N VAL A 146 -3.32 -0.78 -5.22
CA VAL A 146 -3.62 -2.03 -5.97
C VAL A 146 -4.00 -1.71 -7.42
N GLU A 147 -4.88 -0.73 -7.63
CA GLU A 147 -5.28 -0.31 -8.98
C GLU A 147 -4.09 0.25 -9.79
N SER A 148 -3.27 1.10 -9.18
CA SER A 148 -2.07 1.67 -9.82
C SER A 148 -1.11 0.56 -10.28
N ALA A 149 -0.81 -0.41 -9.42
CA ALA A 149 0.10 -1.51 -9.73
C ALA A 149 -0.43 -2.40 -10.86
N ARG A 150 -1.74 -2.71 -10.84
CA ARG A 150 -2.38 -3.48 -11.92
C ARG A 150 -2.39 -2.73 -13.24
N ARG A 151 -2.67 -1.42 -13.23
CA ARG A 151 -2.60 -0.58 -14.44
C ARG A 151 -1.17 -0.45 -14.98
N ALA A 152 -0.15 -0.57 -14.12
CA ALA A 152 1.24 -0.67 -14.55
C ALA A 152 1.55 -2.04 -15.19
N GLY A 153 0.77 -3.06 -14.83
CA GLY A 153 0.93 -4.44 -15.29
C GLY A 153 1.78 -5.30 -14.34
N ALA A 154 1.98 -4.85 -13.10
CA ALA A 154 2.66 -5.60 -12.06
C ALA A 154 1.70 -6.60 -11.38
N GLN A 155 2.28 -7.63 -10.77
CA GLN A 155 1.56 -8.49 -9.84
C GLN A 155 1.43 -7.77 -8.49
N VAL A 156 0.39 -8.05 -7.72
CA VAL A 156 0.09 -7.35 -6.46
C VAL A 156 -0.24 -8.33 -5.33
N VAL A 157 0.49 -8.22 -4.22
CA VAL A 157 0.12 -8.82 -2.94
C VAL A 157 -0.35 -7.70 -2.02
N ALA A 158 -1.62 -7.72 -1.66
CA ALA A 158 -2.20 -6.73 -0.77
C ALA A 158 -2.14 -7.19 0.69
N VAL A 159 -1.82 -6.29 1.63
CA VAL A 159 -1.88 -6.51 3.08
C VAL A 159 -3.08 -5.75 3.67
N THR A 160 -3.80 -6.32 4.63
CA THR A 160 -5.00 -5.69 5.22
C THR A 160 -4.69 -4.79 6.42
N SER A 161 -3.57 -4.07 6.40
CA SER A 161 -3.18 -3.17 7.50
C SER A 161 -4.04 -1.90 7.56
N SER A 162 -4.62 -1.51 6.43
CA SER A 162 -5.38 -0.24 6.31
C SER A 162 -6.79 -0.40 5.79
N ASN A 163 -7.04 -1.49 5.05
CA ASN A 163 -8.31 -1.75 4.38
C ASN A 163 -8.67 -3.23 4.52
N ASP A 164 -9.97 -3.51 4.58
CA ASP A 164 -10.47 -4.88 4.62
C ASP A 164 -10.22 -5.60 3.29
N ALA A 165 -10.14 -6.94 3.35
CA ALA A 165 -9.82 -7.78 2.20
C ALA A 165 -10.74 -7.54 0.99
N ASP A 166 -12.02 -7.25 1.23
CA ASP A 166 -13.00 -6.97 0.17
C ASP A 166 -12.62 -5.74 -0.67
N ALA A 167 -12.05 -4.71 -0.06
CA ALA A 167 -11.59 -3.50 -0.75
C ALA A 167 -10.34 -3.75 -1.61
N LEU A 168 -9.61 -4.83 -1.32
CA LEU A 168 -8.34 -5.21 -1.96
C LEU A 168 -8.49 -6.40 -2.92
N ALA A 169 -9.73 -6.85 -3.17
CA ALA A 169 -10.02 -8.07 -3.96
C ALA A 169 -9.53 -8.03 -5.42
N ALA A 170 -9.07 -6.88 -5.91
CA ALA A 170 -8.43 -6.77 -7.22
C ALA A 170 -6.98 -7.29 -7.24
N ALA A 171 -6.32 -7.42 -6.09
CA ALA A 171 -4.95 -7.92 -5.99
C ALA A 171 -4.85 -9.41 -6.37
N ASP A 172 -3.64 -9.87 -6.73
CA ASP A 172 -3.38 -11.28 -7.03
C ASP A 172 -3.39 -12.15 -5.77
N ALA A 173 -3.07 -11.55 -4.63
CA ALA A 173 -3.21 -12.14 -3.30
C ALA A 173 -3.59 -11.08 -2.27
N VAL A 174 -4.34 -11.47 -1.24
CA VAL A 174 -4.65 -10.63 -0.08
C VAL A 174 -4.24 -11.40 1.17
N VAL A 175 -3.40 -10.80 2.01
CA VAL A 175 -2.88 -11.41 3.23
C VAL A 175 -3.12 -10.48 4.44
N PRO A 176 -3.21 -11.01 5.67
CA PRO A 176 -3.53 -10.19 6.83
C PRO A 176 -2.47 -9.12 7.15
N GLN A 177 -1.19 -9.46 7.02
CA GLN A 177 -0.07 -8.58 7.37
C GLN A 177 1.18 -8.93 6.57
N LEU A 178 2.11 -7.98 6.48
CA LEU A 178 3.39 -8.17 5.81
C LEU A 178 4.22 -9.33 6.41
N ALA A 179 4.05 -9.61 7.70
CA ALA A 179 4.76 -10.71 8.38
C ALA A 179 4.38 -12.11 7.85
N ASP A 180 3.24 -12.23 7.17
CA ASP A 180 2.77 -13.48 6.56
C ASP A 180 3.30 -13.66 5.13
N VAL A 181 4.07 -12.68 4.63
CA VAL A 181 4.71 -12.72 3.31
C VAL A 181 6.14 -13.25 3.43
N HIS A 182 6.41 -14.37 2.78
CA HIS A 182 7.71 -15.03 2.79
C HIS A 182 8.36 -14.96 1.40
N ALA A 183 9.49 -14.26 1.31
CA ALA A 183 10.27 -14.15 0.08
C ALA A 183 11.55 -15.00 0.14
N THR A 184 11.82 -15.74 -0.93
CA THR A 184 13.06 -16.51 -1.13
C THR A 184 13.58 -16.30 -2.54
N LEU A 185 14.89 -16.37 -2.75
CA LEU A 185 15.46 -16.40 -4.10
C LEU A 185 15.45 -17.84 -4.65
N ASP A 186 15.06 -18.01 -5.91
CA ASP A 186 15.21 -19.26 -6.65
C ASP A 186 16.61 -19.39 -7.27
N ASP A 187 16.91 -20.54 -7.89
CA ASP A 187 18.21 -20.83 -8.53
C ASP A 187 18.54 -19.86 -9.70
N ALA A 188 17.55 -19.12 -10.20
CA ALA A 188 17.70 -18.11 -11.24
C ALA A 188 17.71 -16.67 -10.67
N GLU A 189 17.94 -16.53 -9.36
CA GLU A 189 17.95 -15.27 -8.63
C GLU A 189 16.64 -14.48 -8.71
N ARG A 190 15.51 -15.15 -9.00
CA ARG A 190 14.19 -14.52 -8.95
C ARG A 190 13.61 -14.62 -7.55
N VAL A 191 12.87 -13.61 -7.16
CA VAL A 191 12.13 -13.60 -5.90
C VAL A 191 10.87 -14.45 -6.05
N ARG A 192 10.79 -15.52 -5.27
CA ARG A 192 9.57 -16.30 -5.04
C ARG A 192 8.91 -15.81 -3.76
N VAL A 193 7.71 -15.28 -3.88
CA VAL A 193 6.88 -14.78 -2.76
C VAL A 193 5.81 -15.82 -2.45
N ARG A 194 5.67 -16.18 -1.17
CA ARG A 194 4.69 -17.14 -0.64
C ARG A 194 3.95 -16.56 0.55
N TRP A 195 2.75 -17.07 0.80
CA TRP A 195 1.93 -16.70 1.95
C TRP A 195 1.11 -17.90 2.42
N GLU A 196 0.68 -17.87 3.68
CA GLU A 196 -0.30 -18.81 4.21
C GLU A 196 -1.70 -18.22 4.01
N ALA A 197 -2.63 -19.05 3.49
CA ALA A 197 -4.02 -18.67 3.27
C ALA A 197 -4.91 -19.03 4.47
#